data_AF-A0A956GNE1-F1
#
_entry.id   AF-A0A956GNE1-F1
#
_cell.length_a   1.000
_cell.length_b   1.000
_cell.length_c   1.000
_cell.angle_alpha   90.00
_cell.angle_beta   90.00
_cell.angle_gamma   90.00
#
_symmetry.space_group_name_H-M   'P 1'
#
loop_
_entity.id
_entity.type
_entity.pdbx_description
1 polymer ?
#
loop_
_entity_poly.entity_id
_entity_poly.type
_entity_poly.pdbx_seq_one_letter_code
_entity_poly.pdbx_strand_id
1 'polypeptide(L)'
;MYTITETDDALTVEGAGEPIDLWDRLRRHYLQRRPGRRGSGGLRYPETTRREVLAIVTIFNRELAHGTRDVAGLATETTTWRRTARRAADADGDLDEMYDDNPGFWQRDTKRLAVFLTVSRYLPTRTEMMNDLAALSRRDTGSGSKP
;
A
#
# COMPACT_ATOMS: atom_id res chain seq x y z
N MET A 1 0.76 -16.32 4.12
CA MET A 1 1.62 -15.58 5.08
C MET A 1 2.87 -15.13 4.32
N TYR A 2 3.33 -13.88 4.50
CA TYR A 2 4.53 -13.38 3.83
C TYR A 2 5.83 -13.82 4.52
N THR A 3 6.79 -14.28 3.72
CA THR A 3 8.18 -14.54 4.11
C THR A 3 9.06 -13.47 3.49
N ILE A 4 9.93 -12.85 4.29
CA ILE A 4 10.88 -11.83 3.84
C ILE A 4 12.27 -12.45 3.88
N THR A 5 12.96 -12.43 2.75
CA THR A 5 14.35 -12.88 2.63
C THR A 5 15.16 -11.73 2.05
N GLU A 6 16.20 -11.31 2.75
CA GLU A 6 17.11 -10.26 2.32
C GLU A 6 18.51 -10.86 2.15
N THR A 7 19.09 -10.60 0.98
CA THR A 7 20.48 -10.90 0.63
C THR A 7 21.21 -9.57 0.43
N ASP A 8 22.54 -9.60 0.34
CA ASP A 8 23.34 -8.38 0.13
C ASP A 8 22.87 -7.58 -1.10
N ASP A 9 22.32 -8.25 -2.11
CA ASP A 9 21.91 -7.66 -3.38
C ASP A 9 20.39 -7.45 -3.52
N ALA A 10 19.56 -8.13 -2.72
CA ALA A 10 18.11 -8.14 -2.96
C ALA A 10 17.26 -8.41 -1.72
N LEU A 11 16.17 -7.63 -1.60
CA LEU A 11 15.03 -7.93 -0.74
C LEU A 11 13.97 -8.66 -1.56
N THR A 12 13.62 -9.87 -1.12
CA THR A 12 12.58 -10.70 -1.72
C THR A 12 11.46 -10.94 -0.73
N VAL A 13 10.23 -10.93 -1.25
CA VAL A 13 9.02 -11.21 -0.49
C VAL A 13 8.27 -12.32 -1.19
N GLU A 14 8.04 -13.40 -0.48
CA GLU A 14 7.29 -14.56 -0.95
C GLU A 14 6.01 -14.75 -0.15
N GLY A 15 5.03 -15.41 -0.78
CA GLY A 15 3.74 -15.71 -0.19
C GLY A 15 2.66 -14.68 -0.55
N ALA A 16 1.47 -14.93 0.00
CA ALA A 16 0.29 -14.09 -0.15
C ALA A 16 -0.29 -13.75 1.23
N GLY A 17 -0.89 -12.57 1.35
CA GLY A 17 -1.50 -12.10 2.58
C GLY A 17 -2.13 -10.72 2.39
N GLU A 18 -2.53 -10.10 3.50
CA GLU A 18 -3.02 -8.72 3.47
C GLU A 18 -1.85 -7.73 3.28
N PRO A 19 -1.97 -6.72 2.40
CA PRO A 19 -0.91 -5.74 2.18
C PRO A 19 -0.51 -4.98 3.46
N ILE A 20 -1.43 -4.81 4.41
CA ILE A 20 -1.11 -4.26 5.73
C ILE A 20 -0.22 -5.18 6.56
N ASP A 21 -0.37 -6.50 6.44
CA ASP A 21 0.53 -7.47 7.10
C ASP A 21 1.92 -7.43 6.48
N LEU A 22 2.01 -7.26 5.15
CA LEU A 22 3.27 -7.07 4.46
C LEU A 22 3.99 -5.82 4.96
N TRP A 23 3.27 -4.69 5.02
CA TRP A 23 3.82 -3.43 5.56
C TRP A 23 4.37 -3.61 6.98
N ASP A 24 3.59 -4.24 7.87
CA ASP A 24 4.02 -4.42 9.26
C ASP A 24 5.18 -5.40 9.40
N ARG A 25 5.24 -6.44 8.55
CA ARG A 25 6.38 -7.37 8.49
C ARG A 25 7.65 -6.69 7.99
N LEU A 26 7.57 -5.90 6.92
CA LEU A 26 8.72 -5.11 6.43
C LEU A 26 9.21 -4.14 7.50
N ARG A 27 8.29 -3.43 8.15
CA ARG A 27 8.61 -2.51 9.26
C ARG A 27 9.34 -3.23 10.39
N ARG A 28 8.84 -4.39 10.83
CA ARG A 28 9.46 -5.21 11.87
C ARG A 28 10.82 -5.77 11.44
N HIS A 29 10.94 -6.24 10.20
CA HIS A 29 12.16 -6.75 9.60
C HIS A 29 13.29 -5.71 9.64
N TYR A 30 13.01 -4.48 9.22
CA TYR A 30 13.99 -3.39 9.28
C TYR A 30 14.25 -2.90 10.71
N LEU A 31 13.26 -2.90 11.60
CA LEU A 31 13.45 -2.52 13.02
C LEU A 31 14.35 -3.48 13.81
N GLN A 32 14.57 -4.70 13.33
CA GLN A 32 15.51 -5.64 13.95
C GLN A 32 16.97 -5.29 13.65
N ARG A 33 17.23 -4.52 12.58
CA ARG A 33 18.58 -4.25 12.04
C ARG A 33 18.95 -2.77 12.03
N ARG A 34 17.96 -1.89 12.04
CA ARG A 34 18.13 -0.44 11.95
C ARG A 34 17.69 0.24 13.24
N PRO A 35 18.28 1.41 13.58
CA PRO A 35 17.73 2.29 14.60
C PRO A 35 16.24 2.57 14.32
N GLY A 36 15.45 2.58 15.37
CA GLY A 36 14.02 2.83 15.27
C GLY A 36 13.67 4.17 15.88
N ARG A 37 13.02 5.03 15.10
CA ARG A 37 12.45 6.31 15.57
C ARG A 37 10.96 6.17 15.88
N ARG A 38 10.42 7.08 16.68
CA ARG A 38 8.98 7.18 16.95
C ARG A 38 8.41 8.37 16.20
N GLY A 39 7.34 8.13 15.47
CA GLY A 39 6.62 9.15 14.74
C GLY A 39 5.49 9.79 15.53
N SER A 40 4.79 10.73 14.89
CA SER A 40 3.56 11.31 15.42
C SER A 40 2.50 10.21 15.53
N GLY A 41 1.97 9.99 16.73
CA GLY A 41 1.06 8.87 17.02
C GLY A 41 1.73 7.62 17.61
N GLY A 42 3.01 7.69 17.99
CA GLY A 42 3.68 6.65 18.77
C GLY A 42 4.11 5.42 17.98
N LEU A 43 3.80 5.37 16.68
CA LEU A 43 4.25 4.31 15.79
C LEU A 43 5.79 4.35 15.65
N ARG A 44 6.44 3.23 15.97
CA ARG A 44 7.88 3.06 15.76
C ARG A 44 8.17 2.65 14.31
N TYR A 45 9.10 3.32 13.66
CA TYR A 45 9.53 3.05 12.28
C TYR A 45 11.06 2.96 12.21
N PRO A 46 11.62 2.15 11.29
CA PRO A 46 13.06 2.02 11.11
C PRO A 46 13.64 3.20 10.33
N GLU A 47 14.89 3.56 10.60
CA GLU A 47 15.68 4.42 9.72
C GLU A 47 16.25 3.58 8.57
N THR A 48 15.64 3.69 7.39
CA THR A 48 16.05 2.95 6.20
C THR A 48 16.95 3.77 5.27
N THR A 49 17.86 3.09 4.59
CA THR A 49 18.68 3.69 3.52
C THR A 49 17.85 3.92 2.26
N ARG A 50 18.37 4.71 1.33
CA ARG A 50 17.75 4.89 0.01
C ARG A 50 17.61 3.57 -0.75
N ARG A 51 18.61 2.67 -0.69
CA ARG A 51 18.53 1.31 -1.27
C ARG A 51 17.34 0.51 -0.73
N GLU A 52 17.18 0.50 0.58
CA GLU A 52 16.09 -0.22 1.26
C GLU A 52 14.72 0.36 0.88
N VAL A 53 14.60 1.69 0.81
CA VAL A 53 13.39 2.37 0.35
C VAL A 53 13.03 1.97 -1.08
N LEU A 54 14.00 1.93 -2.00
CA LEU A 54 13.76 1.51 -3.40
C LEU A 54 13.34 0.04 -3.51
N ALA A 55 13.90 -0.82 -2.66
CA ALA A 55 13.49 -2.22 -2.58
C ALA A 55 12.03 -2.34 -2.10
N ILE A 56 11.65 -1.60 -1.06
CA ILE A 56 10.26 -1.55 -0.57
C ILE A 56 9.31 -0.99 -1.64
N VAL A 57 9.71 0.07 -2.35
CA VAL A 57 8.93 0.63 -3.47
C VAL A 57 8.67 -0.43 -4.54
N THR A 58 9.68 -1.23 -4.88
CA THR A 58 9.56 -2.32 -5.86
C THR A 58 8.55 -3.37 -5.43
N ILE A 59 8.55 -3.76 -4.15
CA ILE A 59 7.58 -4.70 -3.58
C ILE A 59 6.16 -4.13 -3.65
N PHE A 60 5.95 -2.89 -3.23
CA PHE A 60 4.62 -2.28 -3.25
C PHE A 60 4.11 -1.96 -4.67
N ASN A 61 5.01 -1.70 -5.64
CA ASN A 61 4.64 -1.64 -7.06
C ASN A 61 4.08 -2.98 -7.54
N ARG A 62 4.70 -4.10 -7.15
CA ARG A 62 4.20 -5.44 -7.45
C ARG A 62 2.85 -5.69 -6.78
N GLU A 63 2.68 -5.36 -5.51
CA GLU A 63 1.40 -5.52 -4.80
C GLU A 63 0.28 -4.68 -5.43
N LEU A 64 0.58 -3.43 -5.82
CA LEU A 64 -0.38 -2.57 -6.51
C LEU A 64 -0.79 -3.18 -7.86
N ALA A 65 0.14 -3.77 -8.62
CA ALA A 65 -0.15 -4.41 -9.90
C ALA A 65 -0.97 -5.71 -9.77
N HIS A 66 -0.78 -6.48 -8.69
CA HIS A 66 -1.55 -7.71 -8.43
C HIS A 66 -2.91 -7.42 -7.77
N GLY A 67 -3.01 -6.38 -6.95
CA GLY A 67 -4.20 -6.03 -6.17
C GLY A 67 -5.24 -5.16 -6.90
N THR A 68 -5.01 -4.82 -8.17
CA THR A 68 -5.87 -3.91 -8.94
C THR A 68 -7.22 -4.54 -9.29
N ARG A 69 -8.24 -4.26 -8.48
CA ARG A 69 -9.67 -4.34 -8.86
C ARG A 69 -10.16 -2.93 -9.19
N ASP A 70 -11.10 -2.76 -10.13
CA ASP A 70 -11.70 -1.45 -10.43
C ASP A 70 -12.63 -1.00 -9.29
N VAL A 71 -12.02 -0.55 -8.20
CA VAL A 71 -12.69 0.00 -7.02
C VAL A 71 -12.55 1.51 -7.01
N ALA A 72 -13.51 2.18 -6.37
CA ALA A 72 -13.47 3.62 -6.20
C ALA A 72 -12.16 4.07 -5.50
N GLY A 73 -11.54 5.12 -6.02
CA GLY A 73 -10.31 5.69 -5.45
C GLY A 73 -8.99 5.07 -5.97
N LEU A 74 -9.02 3.95 -6.70
CA LEU A 74 -7.82 3.29 -7.20
C LEU A 74 -6.90 4.22 -8.02
N ALA A 75 -7.46 5.02 -8.93
CA ALA A 75 -6.67 5.94 -9.75
C ALA A 75 -5.97 7.02 -8.92
N THR A 76 -6.64 7.53 -7.89
CA THR A 76 -6.09 8.54 -6.97
C THR A 76 -4.97 7.96 -6.13
N GLU A 77 -5.16 6.76 -5.57
CA GLU A 77 -4.14 6.09 -4.76
C GLU A 77 -2.95 5.65 -5.60
N THR A 78 -3.18 5.14 -6.83
CA THR A 78 -2.12 4.84 -7.78
C THR A 78 -1.30 6.08 -8.13
N THR A 79 -1.95 7.22 -8.37
CA THR A 79 -1.26 8.48 -8.67
C THR A 79 -0.43 8.96 -7.47
N THR A 80 -1.01 8.89 -6.27
CA THR A 80 -0.34 9.26 -5.02
C THR A 80 0.89 8.38 -4.76
N TRP A 81 0.74 7.07 -4.95
CA TRP A 81 1.83 6.13 -4.81
C TRP A 81 2.93 6.35 -5.85
N ARG A 82 2.58 6.58 -7.12
CA ARG A 82 3.57 6.88 -8.18
C ARG A 82 4.40 8.13 -7.87
N ARG A 83 3.81 9.15 -7.24
CA ARG A 83 4.56 10.33 -6.76
C ARG A 83 5.55 9.95 -5.66
N THR A 84 5.15 9.09 -4.72
CA THR A 84 6.03 8.56 -3.67
C THR A 84 7.19 7.78 -4.28
N ALA A 85 6.92 6.85 -5.19
CA ALA A 85 7.92 6.04 -5.87
C ALA A 85 8.93 6.90 -6.65
N ARG A 86 8.45 7.91 -7.39
CA ARG A 86 9.31 8.88 -8.09
C ARG A 86 10.18 9.66 -7.14
N ARG A 87 9.62 10.22 -6.06
CA ARG A 87 10.40 10.95 -5.06
C ARG A 87 11.46 10.07 -4.38
N ALA A 88 11.23 8.77 -4.21
CA ALA A 88 12.26 7.85 -3.72
C ALA A 88 13.37 7.62 -4.76
N ALA A 89 12.99 7.47 -6.03
CA ALA A 89 13.94 7.32 -7.14
C ALA A 89 14.77 8.58 -7.36
N ASP A 90 14.13 9.74 -7.32
CA ASP A 90 14.73 11.06 -7.58
C ASP A 90 15.41 11.67 -6.35
N ALA A 91 15.40 10.99 -5.20
CA ALA A 91 16.11 11.46 -4.03
C ALA A 91 17.62 11.51 -4.31
N ASP A 92 18.24 12.62 -3.93
CA ASP A 92 19.70 12.79 -3.98
C ASP A 92 20.39 11.93 -2.92
N GLY A 93 21.70 11.74 -3.10
CA GLY A 93 22.53 10.98 -2.15
C GLY A 93 22.85 9.54 -2.57
N ASP A 94 23.76 8.94 -1.82
CA ASP A 94 24.20 7.56 -2.03
C ASP A 94 23.05 6.57 -1.71
N LEU A 95 23.07 5.41 -2.34
CA LEU A 95 22.13 4.32 -2.03
C LEU A 95 22.24 3.84 -0.57
N ASP A 96 23.42 3.96 0.04
CA ASP A 96 23.68 3.60 1.43
C ASP A 96 23.39 4.70 2.44
N GLU A 97 23.08 5.92 1.98
CA GLU A 97 22.68 7.01 2.86
C GLU A 97 21.26 6.83 3.39
N MET A 98 21.01 7.38 4.58
CA MET A 98 19.68 7.37 5.19
C MET A 98 18.70 8.16 4.32
N TYR A 99 17.53 7.59 4.07
CA TYR A 99 16.50 8.28 3.31
C TYR A 99 15.93 9.48 4.10
N ASP A 100 16.03 10.69 3.55
CA ASP A 100 15.69 11.92 4.26
C ASP A 100 14.23 11.95 4.76
N ASP A 101 13.27 11.52 3.94
CA ASP A 101 11.86 11.43 4.34
C ASP A 101 11.45 10.04 4.85
N ASN A 102 12.33 9.39 5.62
CA ASN A 102 12.01 8.18 6.37
C ASN A 102 10.65 8.23 7.11
N PRO A 103 10.32 9.28 7.90
CA PRO A 103 9.04 9.34 8.60
C PRO A 103 7.84 9.39 7.64
N GLY A 104 7.88 10.23 6.60
CA GLY A 104 6.80 10.32 5.62
C GLY A 104 6.62 9.02 4.85
N PHE A 105 7.72 8.40 4.42
CA PHE A 105 7.70 7.13 3.71
C PHE A 105 7.00 6.02 4.50
N TRP A 106 7.38 5.81 5.76
CA TRP A 106 6.84 4.73 6.58
C TRP A 106 5.43 4.99 7.10
N GLN A 107 5.16 6.20 7.57
CA GLN A 107 3.93 6.49 8.32
C GLN A 107 2.81 6.99 7.43
N ARG A 108 3.13 7.71 6.36
CA ARG A 108 2.15 8.28 5.44
C ARG A 108 2.05 7.44 4.19
N ASP A 109 3.15 7.24 3.47
CA ASP A 109 3.04 6.85 2.07
C ASP A 109 2.86 5.33 1.88
N THR A 110 3.76 4.52 2.41
CA THR A 110 3.67 3.05 2.32
C THR A 110 2.49 2.50 3.13
N LYS A 111 2.27 3.02 4.33
CA LYS A 111 1.15 2.60 5.18
C LYS A 111 -0.20 2.92 4.55
N ARG A 112 -0.37 4.10 3.95
CA ARG A 112 -1.61 4.48 3.24
C ARG A 112 -1.90 3.52 2.10
N LEU A 113 -0.90 3.21 1.26
CA LEU A 113 -1.09 2.26 0.18
C LEU A 113 -1.47 0.88 0.72
N ALA A 114 -0.77 0.39 1.74
CA ALA A 114 -1.05 -0.91 2.35
C ALA A 114 -2.49 -1.01 2.90
N VAL A 115 -2.95 0.04 3.60
CA VAL A 115 -4.34 0.13 4.08
C VAL A 115 -5.32 0.16 2.90
N PHE A 116 -5.06 0.98 1.88
CA PHE A 116 -5.94 1.07 0.72
C PHE A 116 -6.07 -0.29 0.02
N LEU A 117 -4.96 -0.97 -0.27
CA LEU A 117 -4.99 -2.27 -0.95
C LEU A 117 -5.70 -3.35 -0.11
N THR A 118 -5.55 -3.30 1.22
CA THR A 118 -6.27 -4.18 2.14
C THR A 118 -7.78 -3.94 2.07
N VAL A 119 -8.22 -2.68 2.26
CA VAL A 119 -9.65 -2.32 2.26
C VAL A 119 -10.28 -2.59 0.90
N SER A 120 -9.56 -2.31 -0.19
CA SER A 120 -10.03 -2.50 -1.57
C SER A 120 -10.43 -3.94 -1.90
N ARG A 121 -9.90 -4.94 -1.16
CA ARG A 121 -10.32 -6.35 -1.32
C ARG A 121 -11.76 -6.61 -0.90
N TYR A 122 -12.29 -5.77 -0.01
CA TYR A 122 -13.64 -5.89 0.54
C TYR A 122 -14.63 -4.88 -0.06
N LEU A 123 -14.17 -3.97 -0.92
CA LEU A 123 -15.04 -3.02 -1.60
C LEU A 123 -15.66 -3.65 -2.85
N PRO A 124 -16.93 -3.34 -3.14
CA PRO A 124 -17.51 -3.69 -4.43
C PRO A 124 -16.73 -2.97 -5.54
N THR A 125 -16.54 -3.66 -6.65
CA THR A 125 -16.09 -3.05 -7.89
C THR A 125 -17.11 -2.05 -8.38
N ARG A 126 -16.69 -1.13 -9.25
CA ARG A 126 -17.59 -0.16 -9.88
C ARG A 126 -18.75 -0.86 -10.61
N THR A 127 -18.48 -1.97 -11.29
CA THR A 127 -19.51 -2.76 -11.98
C THR A 127 -20.51 -3.38 -11.01
N GLU A 128 -20.04 -3.99 -9.92
CA GLU A 128 -20.92 -4.54 -8.87
C GLU A 128 -21.80 -3.44 -8.28
N MET A 129 -21.22 -2.28 -7.95
CA MET A 129 -21.97 -1.15 -7.41
C MET A 129 -23.02 -0.62 -8.41
N MET A 130 -22.70 -0.54 -9.70
CA MET A 130 -23.68 -0.14 -10.72
C MET A 130 -24.82 -1.14 -10.88
N ASN A 131 -24.52 -2.44 -10.76
CA ASN A 131 -25.54 -3.49 -10.81
C ASN A 131 -26.48 -3.43 -9.60
N ASP A 132 -25.93 -3.19 -8.40
CA ASP A 132 -26.71 -3.03 -7.17
C ASP A 132 -27.62 -1.80 -7.24
N LEU A 133 -27.10 -0.66 -7.71
CA LEU A 133 -27.87 0.56 -7.93
C LEU A 133 -29.03 0.34 -8.92
N ALA A 134 -28.76 -0.36 -10.03
CA ALA A 134 -29.81 -0.69 -11.00
C ALA A 134 -30.86 -1.65 -10.41
N ALA A 135 -30.47 -2.57 -9.54
CA ALA A 135 -31.39 -3.47 -8.85
C ALA A 135 -32.30 -2.73 -7.85
N LEU A 136 -31.76 -1.74 -7.12
CA LEU A 136 -32.53 -0.89 -6.22
C LEU A 136 -33.56 -0.05 -6.98
N SER A 137 -33.14 0.61 -8.08
CA SER A 137 -34.04 1.44 -8.90
C SER A 137 -35.22 0.65 -9.49
N ARG A 138 -35.04 -0.64 -9.83
CA ARG A 138 -36.13 -1.51 -10.30
C ARG A 138 -37.12 -1.93 -9.20
N ARG A 139 -36.70 -1.94 -7.94
CA ARG A 139 -37.60 -2.29 -6.81
C ARG A 139 -38.54 -1.13 -6.49
N ASP A 140 -38.06 0.10 -6.60
CA ASP A 140 -38.86 1.30 -6.32
C ASP A 140 -39.94 1.56 -7.37
N THR A 141 -39.71 1.18 -8.64
CA THR A 141 -40.69 1.31 -9.72
C THR A 141 -41.76 0.20 -9.74
N GLY A 142 -41.50 -0.93 -9.08
CA GLY A 142 -42.42 -2.08 -9.01
C GLY A 142 -43.47 -2.02 -7.89
N SER A 143 -43.33 -1.10 -6.92
CA SER A 143 -44.24 -1.00 -5.77
C SER A 143 -45.45 -0.06 -6.01
N GLY A 144 -45.60 0.49 -7.22
CA GLY A 144 -46.63 1.48 -7.58
C GLY A 144 -47.88 0.93 -8.29
N SER A 145 -48.15 -0.37 -8.26
CA SER A 145 -49.38 -0.92 -8.85
C SER A 145 -50.06 -1.95 -7.97
N LYS A 146 -51.12 -1.53 -7.31
CA LYS A 146 -52.34 -2.32 -7.11
C LYS A 146 -53.58 -1.39 -7.09
N PRO A 147 -54.74 -1.94 -7.50
CA PRO A 147 -55.83 -1.25 -8.21
C PRO A 147 -56.69 -0.31 -7.35
#